data_AF-A0A6F8U2U4-F1
#
_entry.id   AF-A0A6F8U2U4-F1
#
_cell.length_a   1.000
_cell.length_b   1.000
_cell.length_c   1.000
_cell.angle_alpha   90.00
_cell.angle_beta   90.00
_cell.angle_gamma   90.00
#
_symmetry.space_group_name_H-M   'P 1'
#
loop_
_entity.id
_entity.type
_entity.pdbx_description
1 polymer ?
#
loop_
_entity_poly.entity_id
_entity_poly.type
_entity_poly.pdbx_seq_one_letter_code
_entity_poly.pdbx_strand_id
1 'polypeptide(L)'
;MPRKARRQRQDTFDFLYLWLTGYDVQVELGVNHRLRMNPLWSNLDTRVMEARSELEVRGKCFNPEERKEEKFVLTLRGNPGPGDFSHTVADIQQHDAHGAPRYRTYRGCPVPVFECPKGVAILRRERHVDTWNACMHVPENYISDCLVVLSTKAARYIYIHEHIVEKERWINSFSIQSNDPTE
;
A
#
# COMPACT_ATOMS: atom_id res chain seq x y z
N MET A 1 -13.00 -39.51 6.61
CA MET A 1 -12.48 -38.51 7.57
C MET A 1 -13.06 -37.14 7.22
N PRO A 2 -13.75 -36.45 8.15
CA PRO A 2 -14.32 -35.15 7.83
C PRO A 2 -13.18 -34.11 7.76
N ARG A 3 -13.00 -33.51 6.57
CA ARG A 3 -12.11 -32.35 6.38
C ARG A 3 -12.59 -31.25 7.33
N LYS A 4 -11.82 -30.96 8.39
CA LYS A 4 -12.05 -29.79 9.24
C LYS A 4 -12.17 -28.58 8.33
N ALA A 5 -13.34 -27.94 8.34
CA ALA A 5 -13.56 -26.66 7.67
C ALA A 5 -12.47 -25.71 8.18
N ARG A 6 -11.61 -25.24 7.27
CA ARG A 6 -10.56 -24.29 7.57
C ARG A 6 -11.27 -23.04 8.09
N ARG A 7 -11.20 -22.81 9.40
CA ARG A 7 -11.80 -21.65 10.08
C ARG A 7 -11.40 -20.41 9.30
N GLN A 8 -12.38 -19.72 8.74
CA GLN A 8 -12.16 -18.52 7.92
C GLN A 8 -11.37 -17.55 8.80
N ARG A 9 -10.15 -17.21 8.37
CA ARG A 9 -9.31 -16.21 9.05
C ARG A 9 -10.16 -14.94 9.10
N GLN A 10 -10.33 -14.39 10.30
CA GLN A 10 -11.25 -13.27 10.51
C GLN A 10 -10.54 -12.00 10.07
N ASP A 11 -10.60 -11.72 8.78
CA ASP A 11 -10.16 -10.47 8.21
C ASP A 11 -11.03 -9.35 8.81
N THR A 12 -10.38 -8.36 9.40
CA THR A 12 -11.06 -7.21 10.02
C THR A 12 -10.60 -5.95 9.32
N PHE A 13 -11.50 -4.98 9.17
CA PHE A 13 -11.21 -3.71 8.53
C PHE A 13 -11.49 -2.58 9.49
N ASP A 14 -10.54 -1.64 9.58
CA ASP A 14 -10.66 -0.42 10.38
C ASP A 14 -10.47 0.79 9.46
N PHE A 15 -11.08 1.92 9.84
CA PHE A 15 -10.91 3.19 9.16
C PHE A 15 -10.21 4.16 10.09
N LEU A 16 -9.04 4.64 9.70
CA LEU A 16 -8.26 5.59 10.47
C LEU A 16 -8.28 6.95 9.78
N TYR A 17 -8.56 7.97 10.56
CA TYR A 17 -8.57 9.36 10.13
C TYR A 17 -7.55 10.13 10.98
N LEU A 18 -6.65 10.81 10.29
CA LEU A 18 -5.50 11.45 10.91
C LEU A 18 -5.42 12.91 10.49
N TRP A 19 -5.00 13.75 11.42
CA TRP A 19 -4.53 15.10 11.11
C TRP A 19 -3.18 14.98 10.41
N LEU A 20 -3.02 15.63 9.27
CA LEU A 20 -1.72 15.82 8.64
C LEU A 20 -0.90 16.77 9.50
N THR A 21 0.22 16.30 10.04
CA THR A 21 1.09 17.08 10.95
C THR A 21 2.34 17.60 10.27
N GLY A 22 2.73 17.03 9.13
CA GLY A 22 3.86 17.47 8.34
C GLY A 22 4.13 16.54 7.17
N TYR A 23 5.00 16.95 6.26
CA TYR A 23 5.48 16.12 5.17
C TYR A 23 6.88 16.54 4.74
N ASP A 24 7.63 15.61 4.17
CA ASP A 24 8.96 15.83 3.59
C ASP A 24 8.98 15.21 2.19
N VAL A 25 9.67 15.88 1.26
CA VAL A 25 9.71 15.49 -0.16
C VAL A 25 11.15 15.41 -0.61
N GLN A 26 11.50 14.32 -1.29
CA GLN A 26 12.79 14.12 -1.91
C GLN A 26 12.59 13.77 -3.38
N VAL A 27 13.33 14.45 -4.24
CA VAL A 27 13.37 14.20 -5.68
C VAL A 27 14.81 14.10 -6.12
N GLU A 28 15.14 13.03 -6.81
CA GLU A 28 16.49 12.71 -7.26
C GLU A 28 16.49 12.41 -8.75
N LEU A 29 17.59 12.78 -9.40
CA LEU A 29 17.90 12.40 -10.78
C LEU A 29 19.36 11.96 -10.83
N GLY A 30 19.62 10.80 -11.41
CA GLY A 30 20.99 10.32 -11.53
C GLY A 30 21.15 9.13 -12.45
N VAL A 31 22.41 8.72 -12.59
CA VAL A 31 22.75 7.45 -13.24
C VAL A 31 22.44 6.32 -12.26
N ASN A 32 21.82 5.26 -12.75
CA ASN A 32 21.55 4.06 -11.96
C ASN A 32 22.84 3.52 -11.33
N HIS A 33 22.98 3.69 -10.02
CA HIS A 33 24.19 3.31 -9.30
C HIS A 33 24.46 1.80 -9.36
N ARG A 34 23.43 0.97 -9.62
CA ARG A 34 23.58 -0.49 -9.74
C ARG A 34 24.44 -0.87 -10.94
N LEU A 35 24.37 -0.10 -12.03
CA LEU A 35 25.22 -0.29 -13.22
C LEU A 35 26.71 -0.10 -12.92
N ARG A 36 27.04 0.72 -11.90
CA ARG A 36 28.43 0.95 -11.47
C ARG A 36 28.91 -0.09 -10.46
N MET A 37 28.00 -0.76 -9.77
CA MET A 37 28.31 -1.70 -8.69
C MET A 37 28.58 -3.12 -9.23
N ASN A 38 27.64 -3.68 -10.02
CA ASN A 38 27.81 -5.00 -10.62
C ASN A 38 26.88 -5.19 -11.83
N PRO A 39 27.40 -5.35 -13.05
CA PRO A 39 26.59 -5.56 -14.26
C PRO A 39 25.69 -6.80 -14.19
N LEU A 40 26.03 -7.79 -13.37
CA LEU A 40 25.23 -9.02 -13.19
C LEU A 40 23.88 -8.77 -12.50
N TRP A 41 23.71 -7.62 -11.85
CA TRP A 41 22.47 -7.25 -11.14
C TRP A 41 21.52 -6.42 -12.00
N SER A 42 21.84 -6.27 -13.29
CA SER A 42 21.06 -5.50 -14.25
C SER A 42 20.66 -6.40 -15.41
N ASN A 43 19.38 -6.33 -15.78
CA ASN A 43 18.90 -6.90 -17.04
C ASN A 43 19.14 -5.89 -18.18
N LEU A 44 19.03 -6.34 -19.43
CA LEU A 44 19.19 -5.46 -20.60
C LEU A 44 18.15 -4.33 -20.64
N ASP A 45 17.01 -4.50 -19.94
CA ASP A 45 15.95 -3.50 -19.82
C ASP A 45 16.20 -2.50 -18.67
N THR A 46 17.31 -2.61 -17.94
CA THR A 46 17.64 -1.72 -16.83
C THR A 46 17.91 -0.31 -17.37
N ARG A 47 17.17 0.67 -16.87
CA ARG A 47 17.34 2.07 -17.26
C ARG A 47 18.69 2.62 -16.76
N VAL A 48 19.39 3.34 -17.64
CA VAL A 48 20.68 3.98 -17.34
C VAL A 48 20.51 5.21 -16.46
N MET A 49 19.49 6.02 -16.76
CA MET A 49 19.09 7.17 -15.95
C MET A 49 17.87 6.79 -15.12
N GLU A 50 17.86 7.18 -13.85
CA GLU A 50 16.75 6.99 -12.94
C GLU A 50 16.38 8.34 -12.32
N ALA A 51 15.07 8.63 -12.33
CA ALA A 51 14.47 9.61 -11.45
C ALA A 51 13.84 8.85 -10.27
N ARG A 52 13.90 9.43 -9.07
CA ARG A 52 13.26 8.88 -7.88
C ARG A 52 12.55 9.99 -7.15
N SER A 53 11.33 9.71 -6.72
CA SER A 53 10.54 10.61 -5.90
C SER A 53 10.13 9.87 -4.63
N GLU A 54 10.36 10.50 -3.48
CA GLU A 54 9.92 10.00 -2.18
C GLU A 54 9.12 11.10 -1.49
N LEU A 55 7.96 10.73 -0.96
CA LEU A 55 7.11 11.61 -0.17
C LEU A 55 6.87 10.93 1.17
N GLU A 56 7.33 11.55 2.24
CA GLU A 56 6.96 11.15 3.60
C GLU A 56 5.83 12.07 4.08
N VAL A 57 4.74 11.48 4.58
CA VAL A 57 3.70 12.22 5.29
C VAL A 57 3.58 11.74 6.72
N ARG A 58 3.35 12.69 7.62
CA ARG A 58 3.22 12.46 9.05
C ARG A 58 1.82 12.81 9.49
N GLY A 59 1.24 11.98 10.34
CA GLY A 59 -0.09 12.21 10.85
C GLY A 59 -0.29 11.79 12.30
N LYS A 60 -1.30 12.38 12.93
CA LYS A 60 -1.77 12.02 14.27
C LYS A 60 -3.23 11.59 14.19
N CYS A 61 -3.51 10.37 14.59
CA CYS A 61 -4.86 9.81 14.55
C CYS A 61 -5.81 10.58 15.47
N PHE A 62 -7.01 10.87 14.99
CA PHE A 62 -8.07 11.48 15.79
C PHE A 62 -9.36 10.65 15.80
N ASN A 63 -9.51 9.72 14.85
CA ASN A 63 -10.61 8.77 14.80
C ASN A 63 -10.07 7.45 14.21
N PRO A 64 -10.35 6.30 14.83
CA PRO A 64 -11.29 6.09 15.94
C PRO A 64 -10.69 6.44 17.30
N GLU A 65 -11.55 6.67 18.30
CA GLU A 65 -11.14 7.20 19.62
C GLU A 65 -10.14 6.27 20.33
N GLU A 66 -10.22 4.96 20.10
CA GLU A 66 -9.31 3.95 20.65
C GLU A 66 -7.87 4.11 20.16
N ARG A 67 -7.68 4.73 18.99
CA ARG A 67 -6.39 4.95 18.34
C ARG A 67 -5.97 6.42 18.38
N LYS A 68 -6.70 7.24 19.14
CA LYS A 68 -6.47 8.68 19.20
C LYS A 68 -5.06 8.97 19.68
N GLU A 69 -4.48 10.01 19.10
CA GLU A 69 -3.13 10.49 19.35
C GLU A 69 -1.98 9.61 18.86
N GLU A 70 -2.25 8.39 18.36
CA GLU A 70 -1.22 7.58 17.75
C GLU A 70 -0.61 8.28 16.54
N LYS A 71 0.71 8.14 16.40
CA LYS A 71 1.51 8.79 15.37
C LYS A 71 1.77 7.85 14.22
N PHE A 72 1.73 8.39 13.02
CA PHE A 72 1.94 7.67 11.78
C PHE A 72 2.95 8.41 10.91
N VAL A 73 3.85 7.65 10.30
CA VAL A 73 4.81 8.12 9.30
C VAL A 73 4.67 7.18 8.11
N LEU A 74 4.30 7.74 6.97
CA LEU A 74 3.95 6.98 5.78
C LEU A 74 4.83 7.46 4.64
N THR A 75 5.64 6.55 4.09
CA THR A 75 6.58 6.85 3.02
C THR A 75 6.03 6.31 1.70
N LEU A 76 5.87 7.18 0.72
CA LEU A 76 5.48 6.87 -0.64
C LEU A 76 6.71 6.94 -1.54
N ARG A 77 7.04 5.84 -2.22
CA ARG A 77 8.16 5.76 -3.16
C ARG A 77 7.65 5.62 -4.57
N GLY A 78 7.97 6.62 -5.39
CA GLY A 78 7.64 6.66 -6.80
C GLY A 78 8.40 5.56 -7.53
N ASN A 79 7.66 4.71 -8.24
CA ASN A 79 8.21 3.73 -9.13
C ASN A 79 7.57 3.94 -10.52
N PRO A 80 8.36 4.04 -11.61
CA PRO A 80 7.83 4.28 -12.96
C PRO A 80 6.94 3.14 -13.48
N GLY A 81 6.89 2.01 -12.79
CA GLY A 81 5.91 0.95 -13.00
C GLY A 81 5.99 -0.05 -11.87
N PRO A 82 5.26 0.13 -10.76
CA PRO A 82 5.16 -0.93 -9.77
C PRO A 82 4.36 -2.05 -10.45
N GLY A 83 5.01 -3.19 -10.74
CA GLY A 83 4.43 -4.29 -11.51
C GLY A 83 3.04 -4.71 -11.03
N ASP A 84 2.80 -4.60 -9.72
CA ASP A 84 1.52 -4.89 -9.09
C ASP A 84 0.35 -4.01 -9.54
N PHE A 85 0.60 -2.78 -10.02
CA PHE A 85 -0.45 -1.88 -10.53
C PHE A 85 -0.90 -2.24 -11.95
N SER A 86 -0.14 -3.10 -12.64
CA SER A 86 -0.52 -3.63 -13.95
C SER A 86 -1.34 -4.93 -13.87
N HIS A 87 -1.45 -5.53 -12.67
CA HIS A 87 -2.21 -6.76 -12.47
C HIS A 87 -3.71 -6.54 -12.70
N THR A 88 -4.30 -7.45 -13.46
CA THR A 88 -5.72 -7.56 -13.71
C THR A 88 -6.37 -8.56 -12.74
N VAL A 89 -7.70 -8.63 -12.73
CA VAL A 89 -8.43 -9.65 -11.96
C VAL A 89 -8.07 -11.08 -12.40
N ALA A 90 -7.66 -11.27 -13.65
CA ALA A 90 -7.22 -12.58 -14.15
C ALA A 90 -5.90 -13.01 -13.51
N ASP A 91 -4.98 -12.06 -13.27
CA ASP A 91 -3.66 -12.33 -12.69
C ASP A 91 -3.74 -12.78 -11.22
N ILE A 92 -4.82 -12.42 -10.52
CA ILE A 92 -5.08 -12.84 -9.14
C ILE A 92 -5.99 -14.08 -9.04
N GLN A 93 -6.37 -14.69 -10.17
CA GLN A 93 -7.08 -15.96 -10.15
C GLN A 93 -6.16 -17.08 -9.68
N GLN A 94 -6.63 -17.88 -8.73
CA GLN A 94 -5.88 -19.04 -8.25
C GLN A 94 -5.75 -20.06 -9.39
N HIS A 95 -4.58 -20.69 -9.46
CA HIS A 95 -4.33 -21.81 -10.35
C HIS A 95 -4.13 -23.10 -9.53
N ASP A 96 -4.48 -24.24 -10.10
CA ASP A 96 -4.23 -25.54 -9.48
C ASP A 96 -2.75 -25.98 -9.66
N ALA A 97 -2.41 -27.19 -9.20
CA ALA A 97 -1.05 -27.73 -9.28
C ALA A 97 -0.54 -27.91 -10.72
N HIS A 98 -1.42 -27.86 -11.72
CA HIS A 98 -1.10 -28.00 -13.14
C HIS A 98 -1.14 -26.65 -13.88
N GLY A 99 -1.38 -25.54 -13.17
CA GLY A 99 -1.46 -24.21 -13.76
C GLY A 99 -2.80 -23.91 -14.44
N ALA A 100 -3.87 -24.68 -14.17
CA ALA A 100 -5.19 -24.39 -14.71
C ALA A 100 -5.99 -23.45 -13.77
N PRO A 101 -6.83 -22.53 -14.29
CA PRO A 101 -7.58 -21.59 -13.46
C PRO A 101 -8.59 -22.31 -12.56
N ARG A 102 -8.64 -21.90 -11.30
CA ARG A 102 -9.48 -22.52 -10.27
C ARG A 102 -10.86 -21.90 -10.23
N TYR A 103 -11.87 -22.76 -10.14
CA TYR A 103 -13.27 -22.39 -9.97
C TYR A 103 -13.87 -23.09 -8.75
N ARG A 104 -14.91 -22.48 -8.17
CA ARG A 104 -15.80 -23.09 -7.17
C ARG A 104 -17.23 -23.06 -7.70
N THR A 105 -18.05 -24.04 -7.31
CA THR A 105 -19.47 -24.03 -7.65
C THR A 105 -20.23 -23.15 -6.67
N TYR A 106 -20.98 -22.16 -7.17
CA TYR A 106 -21.89 -21.33 -6.40
C TYR A 106 -23.25 -21.27 -7.11
N ARG A 107 -24.32 -21.71 -6.43
CA ARG A 107 -25.68 -21.79 -6.99
C ARG A 107 -25.72 -22.50 -8.36
N GLY A 108 -24.98 -23.60 -8.49
CA GLY A 108 -24.89 -24.40 -9.73
C GLY A 108 -23.98 -23.82 -10.81
N CYS A 109 -23.44 -22.61 -10.63
CA CYS A 109 -22.57 -21.96 -11.62
C CYS A 109 -21.09 -22.00 -11.19
N PRO A 110 -20.14 -22.22 -12.11
CA PRO A 110 -18.73 -22.09 -11.81
C PRO A 110 -18.36 -20.61 -11.63
N VAL A 111 -17.72 -20.28 -10.50
CA VAL A 111 -17.25 -18.93 -10.16
C VAL A 111 -15.75 -18.99 -9.90
N PRO A 112 -14.94 -18.10 -10.49
CA PRO A 112 -13.49 -18.08 -10.29
C PRO A 112 -13.13 -17.87 -8.81
N VAL A 113 -12.01 -18.47 -8.40
CA VAL A 113 -11.45 -18.30 -7.06
C VAL A 113 -10.26 -17.37 -7.15
N PHE A 114 -10.27 -16.28 -6.38
CA PHE A 114 -9.21 -15.27 -6.39
C PHE A 114 -8.40 -15.29 -5.09
N GLU A 115 -7.15 -14.84 -5.18
CA GLU A 115 -6.31 -14.48 -4.04
C GLU A 115 -6.03 -12.98 -4.07
N CYS A 116 -6.89 -12.20 -3.41
CA CYS A 116 -6.75 -10.76 -3.39
C CYS A 116 -5.47 -10.34 -2.62
N PRO A 117 -4.76 -9.31 -3.08
CA PRO A 117 -3.71 -8.68 -2.29
C PRO A 117 -4.24 -8.24 -0.93
N LYS A 118 -3.43 -8.40 0.12
CA LYS A 118 -3.81 -8.00 1.49
C LYS A 118 -3.87 -6.47 1.64
N GLY A 119 -3.12 -5.74 0.82
CA GLY A 119 -3.07 -4.27 0.82
C GLY A 119 -1.88 -3.75 0.04
N VAL A 120 -1.77 -2.43 -0.08
CA VAL A 120 -0.70 -1.73 -0.79
C VAL A 120 0.60 -1.64 0.02
N ALA A 121 0.53 -1.80 1.34
CA ALA A 121 1.70 -1.85 2.22
C ALA A 121 1.41 -2.46 3.59
N ILE A 122 2.47 -2.88 4.28
CA ILE A 122 2.39 -3.35 5.67
C ILE A 122 2.56 -2.16 6.60
N LEU A 123 1.67 -2.05 7.59
CA LEU A 123 1.73 -1.07 8.67
C LEU A 123 2.39 -1.71 9.90
N ARG A 124 3.53 -1.16 10.35
CA ARG A 124 4.33 -1.72 11.46
C ARG A 124 4.51 -0.68 12.55
N ARG A 125 4.34 -1.09 13.81
CA ARG A 125 4.65 -0.25 14.97
C ARG A 125 6.14 -0.35 15.29
N GLU A 126 6.84 0.77 15.20
CA GLU A 126 8.19 0.91 15.69
C GLU A 126 8.17 1.21 17.19
N ARG A 127 8.59 0.23 17.98
CA ARG A 127 8.43 0.25 19.44
C ARG A 127 9.26 1.34 20.13
N HIS A 128 10.38 1.75 19.54
CA HIS A 128 11.30 2.70 20.17
C HIS A 128 10.79 4.14 20.16
N VAL A 129 10.13 4.55 19.07
CA VAL A 129 9.59 5.91 18.88
C VAL A 129 8.06 5.94 18.99
N ASP A 130 7.46 4.81 19.33
CA ASP A 130 6.02 4.58 19.43
C ASP A 130 5.21 5.15 18.25
N THR A 131 5.67 4.82 17.05
CA THR A 131 5.14 5.36 15.79
C THR A 131 4.81 4.22 14.84
N TRP A 132 3.70 4.34 14.13
CA TRP A 132 3.34 3.44 13.06
C TRP A 132 4.00 3.88 11.76
N ASN A 133 4.68 2.95 11.10
CA ASN A 133 5.41 3.18 9.87
C ASN A 133 4.88 2.28 8.76
N ALA A 134 4.78 2.83 7.55
CA ALA A 134 4.55 2.06 6.33
C ALA A 134 5.34 2.66 5.17
N CYS A 135 5.81 1.79 4.27
CA CYS A 135 6.44 2.19 3.02
C CYS A 135 5.64 1.58 1.86
N MET A 136 5.19 2.43 0.94
CA MET A 136 4.35 2.05 -0.19
C MET A 136 5.07 2.37 -1.50
N HIS A 137 5.06 1.44 -2.44
CA HIS A 137 5.48 1.71 -3.80
C HIS A 137 4.27 2.17 -4.60
N VAL A 138 4.35 3.36 -5.18
CA VAL A 138 3.23 4.00 -5.88
C VAL A 138 3.66 4.47 -7.26
N PRO A 139 2.72 4.60 -8.21
CA PRO A 139 2.98 5.28 -9.47
C PRO A 139 3.52 6.70 -9.25
N GLU A 140 4.48 7.14 -10.06
CA GLU A 140 5.10 8.47 -9.91
C GLU A 140 4.09 9.63 -10.03
N ASN A 141 3.07 9.47 -10.88
CA ASN A 141 1.99 10.46 -11.01
C ASN A 141 1.18 10.60 -9.72
N TYR A 142 1.00 9.52 -8.96
CA TYR A 142 0.28 9.58 -7.68
C TYR A 142 1.01 10.44 -6.64
N ILE A 143 2.35 10.41 -6.60
CA ILE A 143 3.12 11.33 -5.76
C ILE A 143 2.90 12.77 -6.20
N SER A 144 2.92 13.03 -7.51
CA SER A 144 2.68 14.36 -8.05
C SER A 144 1.29 14.89 -7.65
N ASP A 145 0.26 14.06 -7.74
CA ASP A 145 -1.11 14.40 -7.32
C ASP A 145 -1.17 14.70 -5.81
N CYS A 146 -0.50 13.88 -4.99
CA CYS A 146 -0.39 14.10 -3.55
C CYS A 146 0.29 15.45 -3.24
N LEU A 147 1.37 15.80 -3.95
CA LEU A 147 2.04 17.09 -3.79
C LEU A 147 1.14 18.26 -4.19
N VAL A 148 0.33 18.12 -5.25
CA VAL A 148 -0.66 19.14 -5.62
C VAL A 148 -1.63 19.35 -4.46
N VAL A 149 -2.20 18.29 -3.89
CA VAL A 149 -3.10 18.37 -2.73
C VAL A 149 -2.39 19.04 -1.54
N LEU A 150 -1.20 18.56 -1.17
CA LEU A 150 -0.40 19.09 -0.06
C LEU A 150 0.01 20.56 -0.24
N SER A 151 0.19 21.01 -1.48
CA SER A 151 0.51 22.41 -1.79
C SER A 151 -0.69 23.34 -1.64
N THR A 152 -1.92 22.81 -1.66
CA THR A 152 -3.10 23.60 -1.32
C THR A 152 -3.12 23.84 0.19
N LYS A 153 -3.43 25.06 0.62
CA LYS A 153 -3.60 25.39 2.06
C LYS A 153 -4.78 24.65 2.73
N ALA A 154 -5.47 23.80 1.98
CA ALA A 154 -6.65 23.07 2.42
C ALA A 154 -6.32 21.63 2.87
N ALA A 155 -5.21 21.03 2.44
CA ALA A 155 -4.85 19.67 2.84
C ALA A 155 -4.59 19.59 4.36
N ARG A 156 -5.40 18.79 5.05
CA ARG A 156 -5.40 18.69 6.51
C ARG A 156 -5.51 17.27 7.02
N TYR A 157 -5.87 16.32 6.17
CA TYR A 157 -6.27 14.99 6.60
C TYR A 157 -5.58 13.89 5.80
N ILE A 158 -5.30 12.80 6.50
CA ILE A 158 -4.91 11.51 5.92
C ILE A 158 -6.02 10.52 6.27
N TYR A 159 -6.37 9.67 5.30
CA TYR A 159 -7.24 8.52 5.50
C TYR A 159 -6.47 7.23 5.23
N ILE A 160 -6.66 6.24 6.11
CA ILE A 160 -6.15 4.89 5.96
C ILE A 160 -7.30 3.92 6.14
N HIS A 161 -7.58 3.13 5.12
CA HIS A 161 -8.36 1.91 5.25
C HIS A 161 -7.41 0.79 5.65
N GLU A 162 -7.49 0.34 6.89
CA GLU A 162 -6.65 -0.71 7.44
C GLU A 162 -7.31 -2.08 7.23
N HIS A 163 -6.53 -3.06 6.79
CA HIS A 163 -6.92 -4.46 6.69
C HIS A 163 -6.05 -5.30 7.63
N ILE A 164 -6.70 -5.97 8.57
CA ILE A 164 -6.06 -6.74 9.63
C ILE A 164 -6.25 -8.22 9.33
N VAL A 165 -5.14 -8.88 9.02
CA VAL A 165 -5.09 -10.32 8.76
C VAL A 165 -4.29 -10.98 9.87
N GLU A 166 -4.97 -11.74 10.72
CA GLU A 166 -4.42 -12.33 11.95
C GLU A 166 -3.86 -11.29 12.93
N LYS A 167 -2.56 -10.98 12.83
CA LYS A 167 -1.87 -9.96 13.65
C LYS A 167 -1.13 -8.94 12.79
N GLU A 168 -1.14 -9.12 11.47
CA GLU A 168 -0.53 -8.20 10.53
C GLU A 168 -1.53 -7.13 10.13
N ARG A 169 -1.06 -5.89 10.11
CA ARG A 169 -1.84 -4.73 9.70
C ARG A 169 -1.35 -4.30 8.33
N TRP A 170 -2.29 -4.15 7.40
CA TRP A 170 -2.05 -3.76 6.03
C TRP A 170 -2.80 -2.46 5.74
N ILE A 171 -2.22 -1.59 4.93
CA ILE A 171 -2.91 -0.46 4.33
C ILE A 171 -3.62 -1.02 3.10
N ASN A 172 -4.94 -1.09 3.14
CA ASN A 172 -5.75 -1.46 1.99
C ASN A 172 -6.00 -0.27 1.06
N SER A 173 -6.18 0.92 1.63
CA SER A 173 -6.33 2.17 0.87
C SER A 173 -5.73 3.33 1.66
N PHE A 174 -5.21 4.32 0.93
CA PHE A 174 -4.59 5.51 1.48
C PHE A 174 -4.99 6.73 0.66
N SER A 175 -5.25 7.86 1.33
CA SER A 175 -5.43 9.14 0.65
C SER A 175 -5.00 10.32 1.53
N ILE A 176 -4.66 11.42 0.86
CA ILE A 176 -4.45 12.75 1.45
C ILE A 176 -5.57 13.63 0.93
N GLN A 177 -6.20 14.39 1.80
CA GLN A 177 -7.39 15.17 1.45
C GLN A 177 -7.52 16.47 2.24
N SER A 178 -8.29 17.40 1.67
CA SER A 178 -8.58 18.69 2.27
C SER A 178 -9.80 18.72 3.17
N ASN A 179 -10.78 17.87 2.84
CA ASN A 179 -12.05 17.82 3.55
C ASN A 179 -11.97 16.82 4.70
N ASP A 180 -12.73 17.08 5.75
CA ASP A 180 -12.83 16.14 6.86
C ASP A 180 -13.43 14.83 6.34
N PRO A 181 -12.75 13.69 6.47
CA PRO A 181 -13.28 12.41 6.00
C PRO A 181 -14.41 11.83 6.84
N THR A 182 -14.77 12.49 7.95
CA THR A 182 -15.88 12.07 8.81
C THR A 182 -17.19 12.79 8.51
N GLU A 183 -17.17 13.80 7.62
CA GLU A 183 -18.35 14.50 7.08
C GLU A 183 -18.86 13.86 5.78
#